data_AF-B9Y5M6-F1
#
_entry.id   AF-B9Y5M6-F1
#
_cell.length_a   1.000
_cell.length_b   1.000
_cell.length_c   1.000
_cell.angle_alpha   90.00
_cell.angle_beta   90.00
_cell.angle_gamma   90.00
#
_symmetry.space_group_name_H-M   'P 1'
#
loop_
_entity.id
_entity.type
_entity.pdbx_description
1 polymer ?
#
loop_
_entity_poly.entity_id
_entity_poly.type
_entity_poly.pdbx_seq_one_letter_code
_entity_poly.pdbx_strand_id
1 'polypeptide(L)' 'MDEGRRKELEKLFIMDPDDAWRTRLSPEEALLIALWDRQFAEALLRLQQGENRKASRRANTKECE' A
#
# COMPACT_ATOMS: atom_id res chain seq x y z
N MET A 1 -4.24 16.05 16.80
CA MET A 1 -5.35 15.14 16.47
C MET A 1 -5.95 14.63 17.77
N ASP A 2 -7.28 14.66 17.91
CA ASP A 2 -7.97 14.22 19.12
C ASP A 2 -7.90 12.69 19.29
N GLU A 3 -7.75 12.21 20.53
CA GLU A 3 -7.65 10.78 20.87
C GLU A 3 -8.91 10.00 20.46
N GLY A 4 -10.09 10.62 20.57
CA GLY A 4 -11.36 10.02 20.16
C GLY A 4 -11.44 9.84 18.65
N ARG A 5 -11.02 10.86 17.89
CA ARG A 5 -10.95 10.81 16.42
C ARG A 5 -10.01 9.70 15.93
N ARG A 6 -8.85 9.52 16.58
CA ARG A 6 -7.90 8.46 16.24
C ARG A 6 -8.51 7.06 16.40
N LYS A 7 -9.15 6.79 17.54
CA LYS A 7 -9.79 5.48 17.83
C LYS A 7 -10.96 5.18 16.89
N GLU A 8 -11.69 6.19 16.44
CA GLU A 8 -12.78 6.02 15.47
C GLU A 8 -12.22 5.61 14.09
N LEU A 9 -11.14 6.25 13.65
CA LEU A 9 -10.45 5.89 12.41
C LEU A 9 -9.85 4.48 12.48
N GLU A 10 -9.20 4.12 13.58
CA GLU A 10 -8.65 2.76 13.79
C GLU A 10 -9.74 1.69 13.64
N LYS A 11 -10.94 1.91 14.18
CA LYS A 11 -12.07 0.99 14.01
C LYS A 11 -12.51 0.86 12.56
N LEU A 12 -12.57 1.98 11.83
CA LEU A 12 -12.98 1.99 10.43
C LEU A 12 -11.97 1.27 9.53
N PHE A 13 -10.67 1.49 9.77
CA PHE A 13 -9.58 0.86 9.02
C PHE A 13 -9.53 -0.68 9.14
N ILE A 14 -9.94 -1.21 10.29
CA ILE A 14 -9.87 -2.66 10.56
C ILE A 14 -11.11 -3.39 10.07
N MET A 15 -12.26 -2.70 9.99
CA MET A 15 -13.57 -3.35 9.90
C MET A 15 -14.25 -3.21 8.52
N ASP A 16 -13.68 -2.42 7.61
CA ASP A 16 -14.31 -2.09 6.33
C ASP A 16 -13.43 -2.54 5.14
N PRO A 17 -13.74 -3.71 4.54
CA PRO A 17 -12.99 -4.24 3.40
C PRO A 17 -13.23 -3.47 2.10
N ASP A 18 -14.27 -2.62 2.04
CA ASP A 18 -14.71 -1.92 0.84
C ASP A 18 -14.20 -0.47 0.77
N ASP A 19 -13.31 -0.08 1.69
CA ASP A 19 -12.71 1.25 1.77
C ASP A 19 -13.72 2.41 1.91
N ALA A 20 -14.98 2.12 2.28
CA ALA A 20 -16.03 3.13 2.37
C ALA A 20 -15.73 4.19 3.44
N TRP A 21 -14.96 3.84 4.47
CA TRP A 21 -14.41 4.75 5.47
C TRP A 21 -13.61 5.92 4.90
N ARG A 22 -12.99 5.78 3.71
CA ARG A 22 -12.24 6.87 3.07
C ARG A 22 -13.12 8.09 2.77
N THR A 23 -14.43 7.90 2.60
CA THR A 23 -15.39 8.99 2.37
C THR A 23 -15.69 9.82 3.62
N ARG A 24 -15.32 9.33 4.82
CA ARG A 24 -15.58 9.96 6.13
C ARG A 24 -14.38 10.75 6.66
N LEU A 25 -13.31 10.81 5.88
CA LEU A 25 -12.07 11.50 6.22
C LEU A 25 -12.20 13.01 6.05
N SER A 26 -11.54 13.77 6.92
CA SER A 26 -11.28 15.17 6.67
C SER A 26 -10.31 15.33 5.48
N PRO A 27 -10.24 16.52 4.84
CA PRO A 27 -9.31 16.75 3.74
C PRO A 27 -7.84 16.48 4.12
N GLU A 28 -7.43 16.83 5.34
CA GLU A 28 -6.08 16.60 5.85
C GLU A 28 -5.81 15.10 6.05
N GLU A 29 -6.76 14.36 6.62
CA GLU A 29 -6.67 12.91 6.79
C GLU A 29 -6.59 12.22 5.43
N ALA A 30 -7.46 12.61 4.48
CA ALA A 30 -7.47 12.07 3.12
C ALA A 30 -6.14 12.30 2.38
N LEU A 31 -5.53 13.48 2.56
CA LEU A 31 -4.22 13.77 1.99
C LEU A 31 -3.13 12.84 2.52
N LEU A 32 -3.12 12.57 3.83
CA LEU A 32 -2.15 11.64 4.43
C LEU A 32 -2.31 10.21 3.89
N ILE A 33 -3.57 9.75 3.75
CA ILE A 33 -3.86 8.44 3.13
C ILE A 33 -3.37 8.40 1.67
N ALA A 34 -3.66 9.42 0.88
CA ALA A 34 -3.26 9.46 -0.53
C ALA A 34 -1.73 9.43 -0.71
N LEU A 35 -1.00 10.11 0.18
CA LEU A 35 0.47 10.07 0.18
C LEU A 35 1.00 8.68 0.53
N TRP A 36 0.40 8.03 1.53
CA TRP A 36 0.72 6.65 1.90
C TRP A 36 0.46 5.68 0.75
N ASP A 37 -0.74 5.73 0.13
CA ASP A 37 -1.14 4.85 -0.97
C ASP A 37 -0.16 4.97 -2.16
N ARG A 38 0.28 6.20 -2.47
CA ARG A 38 1.29 6.42 -3.51
C ARG A 38 2.63 5.78 -3.15
N GLN A 39 3.14 5.99 -1.93
CA GLN A 39 4.41 5.41 -1.50
C GLN A 39 4.35 3.88 -1.49
N PHE A 40 3.22 3.32 -1.06
CA PHE A 40 2.98 1.88 -1.05
C PHE A 40 2.97 1.30 -2.47
N ALA A 41 2.27 1.94 -3.42
CA ALA A 41 2.26 1.51 -4.82
C ALA A 41 3.65 1.57 -5.47
N GLU A 42 4.43 2.64 -5.20
CA GLU A 42 5.83 2.73 -5.67
C GLU A 42 6.70 1.62 -5.08
N ALA A 43 6.52 1.27 -3.80
CA ALA A 43 7.25 0.18 -3.17
C ALA A 43 6.89 -1.19 -3.75
N LEU A 44 5.59 -1.45 -3.98
CA LEU A 44 5.12 -2.68 -4.64
C LEU A 44 5.72 -2.84 -6.04
N LEU A 45 5.74 -1.76 -6.83
CA LEU A 45 6.35 -1.78 -8.16
C LEU A 45 7.84 -2.15 -8.10
N ARG A 46 8.59 -1.56 -7.15
CA ARG A 46 10.02 -1.88 -6.95
C ARG A 46 10.22 -3.34 -6.53
N LEU A 47 9.36 -3.88 -5.66
CA LEU A 47 9.40 -5.28 -5.26
C LEU A 47 9.17 -6.20 -6.47
N GLN A 48 8.12 -5.95 -7.25
CA GLN A 48 7.81 -6.73 -8.44
C GLN A 48 8.93 -6.65 -9.49
N GLN A 49 9.55 -5.49 -9.69
CA GLN A 49 10.72 -5.36 -10.57
C GLN A 49 11.94 -6.13 -10.03
N GLY A 50 12.16 -6.11 -8.72
CA GLY A 50 13.20 -6.90 -8.06
C GLY A 50 12.98 -8.41 -8.22
N GLU A 51 11.74 -8.87 -8.12
CA GLU A 51 11.35 -10.28 -8.36
C GLU A 51 11.53 -10.67 -9.82
N ASN A 52 11.12 -9.82 -10.77
CA ASN A 52 11.34 -10.06 -12.20
C ASN A 52 12.84 -10.15 -12.55
N ARG A 53 13.68 -9.32 -11.95
CA ARG A 53 15.15 -9.42 -12.12
C ARG A 53 15.70 -10.73 -11.58
N LYS A 54 15.18 -11.24 -10.45
CA LYS A 54 15.57 -12.54 -9.88
C LYS A 54 15.07 -13.70 -10.75
N ALA A 55 13.85 -13.63 -11.27
CA ALA A 55 13.27 -14.64 -12.17
C ALA A 55 14.01 -14.70 -13.50
N SER A 56 14.30 -13.54 -14.10
CA SER A 56 15.08 -13.43 -15.35
C SER A 56 16.50 -14.00 -15.19
N ARG A 57 17.17 -13.76 -14.06
CA ARG A 57 18.48 -14.38 -13.78
C ARG A 57 18.40 -15.90 -13.66
N ARG A 58 17.33 -16.45 -13.05
CA ARG A 58 17.14 -17.91 -12.94
C ARG A 58 16.79 -18.58 -14.27
N ALA A 59 16.12 -17.87 -15.18
CA ALA A 59 15.86 -18.37 -16.52
C ALA A 59 17.16 -18.42 -17.35
N ASN A 60 17.98 -17.37 -17.27
CA ASN A 60 19.24 -17.28 -18.02
C ASN A 60 20.30 -18.31 -17.55
N THR A 61 20.29 -18.73 -16.27
CA THR A 61 21.14 -19.85 -15.82
C THR A 61 20.68 -21.22 -16.31
N LYS A 62 19.44 -21.40 -16.76
CA LYS A 62 18.94 -22.68 -17.28
C LYS A 62 19.10 -22.86 -18.78
N GLU A 63 19.43 -21.80 -19.51
CA GLU A 63 19.72 -21.86 -20.97
C GLU A 63 21.20 -22.16 -21.26
N CYS A 64 22.04 -22.25 -20.23
CA CYS A 64 23.48 -22.54 -20.36
C CYS A 64 23.89 -23.96 -19.88
N GLU A 65 22.94 -24.87 -19.67
CA GLU A 65 23.21 -26.31 -19.43
C GLU A 65 22.90 -27.17 -20.66
#